data_AF-A0A2G2XKP3-F1
#
_entry.id   AF-A0A2G2XKP3-F1
#
_cell.length_a   1.000
_cell.length_b   1.000
_cell.length_c   1.000
_cell.angle_alpha   90.00
_cell.angle_beta   90.00
_cell.angle_gamma   90.00
#
_symmetry.space_group_name_H-M   'P 1'
#
loop_
_entity.id
_entity.type
_entity.pdbx_description
1 polymer ?
#
loop_
_entity_poly.entity_id
_entity_poly.type
_entity_poly.pdbx_seq_one_letter_code
_entity_poly.pdbx_strand_id
1 'polypeptide(L)'
;MLTLFHGEPEVKILVDRDPVKTSFEEWARPGHFSRTIAKGPDTTTWIWNLHASAHGFDSHTSDLEEISRKVFSAHFGQLSIIFLWLSGMYFHGARFSNYEAWLSDPTHIGPSAQVVWPIVGQEILNGDVGGGFRGIQITSGFFQIWRASGITSELQLYCTTIGALVFEALMFFAGWFHYHKAAPQLAWFQDVESMLNHHLARLPGLGSLSWAGHQVHNPGDSFVRAAKMSLSDDLQGSLESLAWGKTPSIGTGSSFDLIFSAKGHQLAQPMDVNALLSNYVTGDNPKVKVTLDDDIEMDY
;
A
#
# COMPACT_ATOMS: atom_id res chain seq x y z
N MET A 1 6.83 40.26 13.38
CA MET A 1 7.13 40.66 11.99
C MET A 1 8.14 39.67 11.45
N LEU A 2 7.68 38.65 10.73
CA LEU A 2 8.52 37.65 10.05
C LEU A 2 7.69 37.12 8.87
N THR A 3 7.59 37.96 7.85
CA THR A 3 7.09 37.62 6.52
C THR A 3 8.21 36.92 5.77
N LEU A 4 8.24 35.58 5.85
CA LEU A 4 9.06 34.72 5.00
C LEU A 4 8.19 33.57 4.46
N PHE A 5 7.15 33.94 3.70
CA PHE A 5 6.63 33.09 2.64
C PHE A 5 6.67 33.96 1.38
N HIS A 6 7.76 33.87 0.63
CA HIS A 6 7.70 34.23 -0.78
C HIS A 6 6.64 33.34 -1.39
N GLY A 7 5.62 33.93 -2.02
CA GLY A 7 4.49 33.19 -2.58
C GLY A 7 5.00 32.12 -3.54
N GLU A 8 4.80 30.85 -3.18
CA GLU A 8 4.95 29.76 -4.13
C GLU A 8 4.04 30.06 -5.33
N PRO A 9 4.51 29.91 -6.57
CA PRO A 9 3.65 30.06 -7.73
C PRO A 9 2.45 29.12 -7.56
N GLU A 10 1.25 29.70 -7.59
CA GLU A 10 0.00 28.95 -7.43
C GLU A 10 -0.05 27.84 -8.49
N VAL A 11 0.13 26.59 -8.05
CA VAL A 11 0.13 25.42 -8.94
C VAL A 11 -1.26 25.31 -9.56
N LYS A 12 -1.37 25.70 -10.83
CA LYS A 12 -2.64 25.63 -11.56
C LYS A 12 -2.92 24.17 -11.94
N ILE A 13 -3.94 23.60 -11.32
CA ILE A 13 -4.47 22.29 -11.71
C ILE A 13 -5.18 22.46 -13.06
N LEU A 14 -4.51 22.05 -14.14
CA LEU A 14 -5.06 22.07 -15.48
C LEU A 14 -5.59 20.68 -15.85
N VAL A 15 -6.87 20.64 -16.22
CA VAL A 15 -7.62 19.41 -16.45
C VAL A 15 -8.51 19.58 -17.68
N ASP A 16 -8.50 18.58 -18.56
CA ASP A 16 -9.41 18.51 -19.69
C ASP A 16 -10.74 17.89 -19.27
N ARG A 17 -11.84 18.53 -19.69
CA ARG A 17 -13.20 18.09 -19.41
C ARG A 17 -13.70 17.16 -20.51
N ASP A 18 -14.24 16.01 -20.09
CA ASP A 18 -14.83 15.01 -20.98
C ASP A 18 -13.94 14.59 -22.18
N PRO A 19 -12.63 14.30 -21.98
CA PRO A 19 -11.71 14.04 -23.10
C PRO A 19 -12.00 12.75 -23.86
N VAL A 20 -12.55 11.73 -23.18
CA VAL A 20 -12.90 10.43 -23.78
C VAL A 20 -14.33 10.07 -23.39
N LYS A 21 -15.20 9.93 -24.39
CA LYS A 21 -16.60 9.52 -24.17
C LYS A 21 -16.67 8.11 -23.59
N THR A 22 -17.42 7.94 -22.51
CA THR A 22 -17.72 6.60 -21.96
C THR A 22 -18.69 5.86 -22.89
N SER A 23 -18.23 4.75 -23.48
CA SER A 23 -19.00 3.91 -24.42
C SER A 23 -18.51 2.46 -24.37
N PHE A 24 -19.41 1.51 -24.62
CA PHE A 24 -19.06 0.08 -24.79
C PHE A 24 -18.60 -0.27 -26.21
N GLU A 25 -18.59 0.69 -27.15
CA GLU A 25 -18.23 0.44 -28.55
C GLU A 25 -16.84 -0.19 -28.69
N GLU A 26 -15.85 0.33 -27.98
CA GLU A 26 -14.47 -0.17 -28.03
C GLU A 26 -14.29 -1.55 -27.37
N TRP A 27 -15.23 -1.97 -26.52
CA TRP A 27 -15.21 -3.30 -25.90
C TRP A 27 -15.58 -4.39 -26.90
N ALA A 28 -16.40 -4.05 -27.91
CA ALA A 28 -16.74 -4.95 -29.01
C ALA A 28 -15.61 -5.08 -30.04
N ARG A 29 -14.52 -4.30 -29.92
CA ARG A 29 -13.35 -4.31 -30.81
C ARG A 29 -12.08 -4.64 -30.02
N PRO A 30 -11.84 -5.92 -29.68
CA PRO A 30 -10.63 -6.29 -28.94
C PRO A 30 -9.37 -5.90 -29.74
N GLY A 31 -8.44 -5.21 -29.10
CA GLY A 31 -7.22 -4.73 -29.74
C GLY A 31 -7.34 -3.35 -30.40
N HIS A 32 -8.45 -2.62 -30.20
CA HIS A 32 -8.64 -1.25 -30.72
C HIS A 32 -7.47 -0.30 -30.40
N PHE A 33 -6.79 -0.51 -29.28
CA PHE A 33 -5.66 0.28 -28.79
C PHE A 33 -4.39 0.13 -29.65
N SER A 34 -4.31 -0.86 -30.55
CA SER A 34 -3.16 -1.07 -31.43
C SER A 34 -3.61 -1.21 -32.88
N ARG A 35 -3.08 -0.36 -33.77
CA ARG A 35 -3.37 -0.44 -35.22
C ARG A 35 -3.00 -1.79 -35.84
N THR A 36 -2.04 -2.50 -35.26
CA THR A 36 -1.60 -3.82 -35.72
C THR A 36 -2.60 -4.91 -35.35
N ILE A 37 -3.18 -4.82 -34.14
CA ILE A 37 -4.08 -5.83 -33.57
C ILE A 37 -5.55 -5.53 -33.96
N ALA A 38 -5.93 -4.26 -34.13
CA ALA A 38 -7.28 -3.83 -34.47
C ALA A 38 -7.82 -4.38 -35.80
N LYS A 39 -6.96 -4.90 -36.70
CA LYS A 39 -7.36 -5.53 -37.96
C LYS A 39 -8.08 -6.87 -37.79
N GLY A 40 -7.97 -7.48 -36.62
CA GLY A 40 -8.62 -8.76 -36.29
C GLY A 40 -7.68 -9.98 -36.38
N PRO A 41 -8.18 -11.15 -35.94
CA PRO A 41 -7.37 -12.36 -35.79
C PRO A 41 -7.19 -13.13 -37.10
N ASP A 42 -6.05 -12.93 -37.77
CA ASP A 42 -5.65 -13.77 -38.91
C ASP A 42 -5.01 -15.10 -38.46
N THR A 43 -4.37 -15.11 -37.28
CA THR A 43 -3.70 -16.29 -36.69
C THR A 43 -3.94 -16.33 -35.17
N THR A 44 -3.75 -17.49 -34.53
CA THR A 44 -3.85 -17.61 -33.07
C THR A 44 -2.78 -16.79 -32.33
N THR A 45 -1.68 -16.42 -32.99
CA THR A 45 -0.68 -15.46 -32.48
C THR A 45 -1.31 -14.12 -32.10
N TRP A 46 -2.36 -13.70 -32.81
CA TRP A 46 -3.10 -12.48 -32.50
C TRP A 46 -3.64 -12.47 -31.07
N ILE A 47 -4.13 -13.61 -30.57
CA ILE A 47 -4.68 -13.72 -29.21
C ILE A 47 -3.57 -13.45 -28.19
N TRP A 48 -2.37 -14.01 -28.39
CA TRP A 48 -1.24 -13.79 -27.49
C TRP A 48 -0.77 -12.34 -27.52
N ASN A 49 -0.68 -11.75 -28.71
CA ASN A 49 -0.29 -10.34 -28.88
C ASN A 49 -1.31 -9.39 -28.23
N LEU A 50 -2.61 -9.71 -28.30
CA LEU A 50 -3.66 -8.94 -27.64
C LEU A 50 -3.40 -8.80 -26.13
N HIS A 51 -3.07 -9.90 -25.46
CA HIS A 51 -2.82 -9.90 -24.02
C HIS A 51 -1.45 -9.28 -23.68
N ALA A 52 -0.40 -9.62 -24.44
CA ALA A 52 0.95 -9.13 -24.17
C ALA A 52 1.07 -7.61 -24.34
N SER A 53 0.30 -7.02 -25.27
CA SER A 53 0.34 -5.59 -25.54
C SER A 53 -0.70 -4.78 -24.78
N ALA A 54 -1.59 -5.39 -23.97
CA ALA A 54 -2.71 -4.70 -23.34
C ALA A 54 -2.29 -3.52 -22.43
N HIS A 55 -1.16 -3.66 -21.72
CA HIS A 55 -0.63 -2.61 -20.84
C HIS A 55 0.63 -1.92 -21.40
N GLY A 56 1.01 -2.21 -22.65
CA GLY A 56 2.13 -1.54 -23.33
C GLY A 56 1.71 -0.18 -23.87
N PHE A 57 1.38 0.78 -23.00
CA PHE A 57 0.76 2.06 -23.38
C PHE A 57 1.60 2.90 -24.36
N ASP A 58 2.92 2.80 -24.26
CA ASP A 58 3.89 3.41 -25.18
C ASP A 58 3.82 2.84 -26.61
N SER A 59 3.39 1.58 -26.76
CA SER A 59 3.15 0.96 -28.07
C SER A 59 1.81 1.35 -28.70
N HIS A 60 0.90 1.96 -27.92
CA HIS A 60 -0.44 2.36 -28.39
C HIS A 60 -0.43 3.75 -29.02
N THR A 61 0.32 4.68 -28.41
CA THR A 61 0.33 6.10 -28.77
C THR A 61 1.71 6.69 -28.45
N SER A 62 2.13 7.71 -29.20
CA SER A 62 3.34 8.48 -28.91
C SER A 62 3.07 9.71 -28.05
N ASP A 63 1.81 9.96 -27.69
CA ASP A 63 1.42 11.09 -26.85
C ASP A 63 1.67 10.78 -25.36
N LEU A 64 2.67 11.45 -24.78
CA LEU A 64 3.05 11.27 -23.39
C LEU A 64 1.91 11.65 -22.42
N GLU A 65 1.09 12.64 -22.77
CA GLU A 65 -0.02 13.05 -21.93
C GLU A 65 -1.10 11.96 -21.84
N GLU A 66 -1.45 11.35 -22.98
CA GLU A 66 -2.36 10.21 -23.03
C GLU A 66 -1.83 9.01 -22.23
N ILE A 67 -0.52 8.71 -22.36
CA ILE A 67 0.15 7.66 -21.59
C ILE A 67 0.05 7.95 -20.09
N SER A 68 0.41 9.16 -19.65
CA SER A 68 0.34 9.55 -18.23
C SER A 68 -1.09 9.43 -17.68
N ARG A 69 -2.10 9.82 -18.45
CA ARG A 69 -3.53 9.66 -18.07
C ARG A 69 -3.92 8.19 -17.92
N LYS A 70 -3.49 7.30 -18.84
CA LYS A 70 -3.74 5.86 -18.75
C LYS A 70 -3.07 5.25 -17.52
N VAL A 71 -1.80 5.58 -17.27
CA VAL A 71 -1.06 5.12 -16.09
C VAL A 71 -1.76 5.57 -14.80
N PHE A 72 -2.14 6.84 -14.71
CA PHE A 72 -2.81 7.39 -13.54
C PHE A 72 -4.15 6.70 -13.24
N SER A 73 -4.97 6.49 -14.27
CA SER A 73 -6.24 5.75 -14.12
C SER A 73 -6.02 4.29 -13.73
N ALA A 74 -5.02 3.63 -14.33
CA ALA A 74 -4.66 2.25 -14.01
C ALA A 74 -4.19 2.08 -12.55
N HIS A 75 -3.48 3.08 -11.99
CA HIS A 75 -3.12 3.06 -10.57
C HIS A 75 -4.34 3.05 -9.65
N PHE A 76 -5.39 3.83 -9.96
CA PHE A 76 -6.65 3.76 -9.22
C PHE A 76 -7.34 2.41 -9.37
N GLY A 77 -7.33 1.82 -10.57
CA GLY A 77 -7.84 0.46 -10.79
C GLY A 77 -7.10 -0.58 -9.93
N GLN A 78 -5.77 -0.49 -9.85
CA GLN A 78 -4.96 -1.35 -9.00
C GLN A 78 -5.28 -1.15 -7.51
N LEU A 79 -5.40 0.10 -7.05
CA LEU A 79 -5.81 0.41 -5.67
C LEU A 79 -7.20 -0.15 -5.35
N SER A 80 -8.14 -0.10 -6.28
CA SER A 80 -9.47 -0.71 -6.13
C SER A 80 -9.36 -2.21 -5.86
N ILE A 81 -8.59 -2.93 -6.68
CA ILE A 81 -8.38 -4.38 -6.50
C ILE A 81 -7.71 -4.69 -5.15
N ILE A 82 -6.76 -3.86 -4.70
CA ILE A 82 -6.14 -4.00 -3.37
C ILE A 82 -7.18 -3.84 -2.25
N PHE A 83 -8.06 -2.82 -2.33
CA PHE A 83 -9.13 -2.63 -1.34
C PHE A 83 -10.16 -3.75 -1.39
N LEU A 84 -10.49 -4.27 -2.56
CA LEU A 84 -11.37 -5.43 -2.72
C LEU A 84 -10.77 -6.67 -2.06
N TRP A 85 -9.48 -6.93 -2.32
CA TRP A 85 -8.75 -8.04 -1.71
C TRP A 85 -8.70 -7.90 -0.18
N LEU A 86 -8.35 -6.71 0.33
CA LEU A 86 -8.37 -6.42 1.76
C LEU A 86 -9.77 -6.65 2.34
N SER A 87 -10.82 -6.12 1.72
CA SER A 87 -12.20 -6.34 2.14
C SER A 87 -12.54 -7.82 2.24
N GLY A 88 -12.14 -8.63 1.25
CA GLY A 88 -12.29 -10.09 1.28
C GLY A 88 -11.59 -10.72 2.49
N MET A 89 -10.35 -10.30 2.82
CA MET A 89 -9.63 -10.82 3.99
C MET A 89 -10.37 -10.52 5.30
N TYR A 90 -10.88 -9.30 5.47
CA TYR A 90 -11.67 -8.91 6.65
C TYR A 90 -13.02 -9.63 6.70
N PHE A 91 -13.69 -9.82 5.56
CA PHE A 91 -14.97 -10.51 5.48
C PHE A 91 -14.85 -11.99 5.85
N HIS A 92 -13.82 -12.66 5.32
CA HIS A 92 -13.51 -14.04 5.68
C HIS A 92 -13.21 -14.18 7.17
N GLY A 93 -12.46 -13.24 7.75
CA GLY A 93 -12.29 -13.11 9.19
C GLY A 93 -13.60 -12.96 9.96
N ALA A 94 -14.53 -12.15 9.45
CA ALA A 94 -15.79 -11.85 10.14
C ALA A 94 -16.84 -12.97 10.06
N ARG A 95 -16.79 -13.84 9.04
CA ARG A 95 -17.90 -14.79 8.75
C ARG A 95 -17.51 -16.26 8.74
N PHE A 96 -16.26 -16.57 8.43
CA PHE A 96 -15.81 -17.95 8.18
C PHE A 96 -14.53 -18.27 8.96
N SER A 97 -14.37 -17.66 10.13
CA SER A 97 -13.17 -17.78 10.93
C SER A 97 -13.45 -18.19 12.36
N ASN A 98 -12.40 -18.60 13.07
CA ASN A 98 -12.42 -18.83 14.51
C ASN A 98 -11.77 -17.67 15.29
N TYR A 99 -11.85 -16.43 14.79
CA TYR A 99 -11.09 -15.29 15.33
C TYR A 99 -11.38 -15.01 16.83
N GLU A 100 -12.64 -15.00 17.25
CA GLU A 100 -12.99 -14.77 18.67
C GLU A 100 -12.52 -15.92 19.57
N ALA A 101 -12.64 -17.17 19.09
CA ALA A 101 -12.12 -18.33 19.80
C ALA A 101 -10.59 -18.25 19.92
N TRP A 102 -9.90 -17.92 18.83
CA TRP A 102 -8.46 -17.71 18.82
C TRP A 102 -8.02 -16.58 19.75
N LEU A 103 -8.78 -15.49 19.83
CA LEU A 103 -8.50 -14.40 20.78
C LEU A 103 -8.54 -14.85 22.25
N SER A 104 -9.37 -15.84 22.57
CA SER A 104 -9.48 -16.39 23.93
C SER A 104 -8.31 -17.30 24.32
N ASP A 105 -7.71 -18.01 23.36
CA ASP A 105 -6.54 -18.87 23.57
C ASP A 105 -5.60 -18.85 22.34
N PRO A 106 -4.80 -17.78 22.17
CA PRO A 106 -3.98 -17.59 20.97
C PRO A 106 -2.80 -18.56 20.86
N THR A 107 -2.43 -19.25 21.95
CA THR A 107 -1.26 -20.14 22.00
C THR A 107 -1.58 -21.56 21.60
N HIS A 108 -2.83 -22.03 21.80
CA HIS A 108 -3.22 -23.40 21.47
C HIS A 108 -4.18 -23.50 20.29
N ILE A 109 -4.95 -22.45 19.99
CA ILE A 109 -5.87 -22.45 18.86
C ILE A 109 -5.14 -22.00 17.59
N GLY A 110 -5.27 -22.75 16.50
CA GLY A 110 -4.73 -22.39 15.20
C GLY A 110 -5.63 -21.36 14.50
N PRO A 111 -5.07 -20.30 13.87
CA PRO A 111 -5.86 -19.34 13.13
C PRO A 111 -6.43 -19.97 11.86
N SER A 112 -7.74 -19.84 11.63
CA SER A 112 -8.43 -20.36 10.43
C SER A 112 -9.48 -19.37 9.96
N ALA A 113 -9.54 -19.09 8.65
CA ALA A 113 -10.50 -18.15 8.05
C ALA A 113 -11.05 -18.62 6.68
N GLN A 114 -10.85 -19.89 6.35
CA GLN A 114 -11.34 -20.48 5.11
C GLN A 114 -11.96 -21.85 5.41
N VAL A 115 -13.20 -22.03 4.96
CA VAL A 115 -13.96 -23.28 5.12
C VAL A 115 -14.31 -23.83 3.75
N VAL A 116 -14.05 -25.11 3.56
CA VAL A 116 -14.28 -25.82 2.30
C VAL A 116 -15.67 -26.45 2.29
N TRP A 117 -16.40 -26.30 1.19
CA TRP A 117 -17.71 -26.92 1.02
C TRP A 117 -17.63 -28.45 0.81
N PRO A 118 -18.56 -29.23 1.39
CA PRO A 118 -18.57 -30.69 1.29
C PRO A 118 -19.27 -31.18 0.01
N ILE A 119 -18.56 -31.16 -1.12
CA ILE A 119 -19.13 -31.56 -2.42
C ILE A 119 -18.62 -32.94 -2.85
N VAL A 120 -17.30 -33.14 -2.86
CA VAL A 120 -16.64 -34.33 -3.43
C VAL A 120 -15.70 -35.04 -2.45
N GLY A 121 -15.86 -34.83 -1.15
CA GLY A 121 -14.93 -35.33 -0.12
C GLY A 121 -13.82 -34.34 0.23
N GLN A 122 -13.80 -33.16 -0.40
CA GLN A 122 -12.81 -32.10 -0.14
C GLN A 122 -12.94 -31.45 1.25
N GLU A 123 -14.02 -31.72 1.99
CA GLU A 123 -14.17 -31.32 3.39
C GLU A 123 -13.14 -31.98 4.32
N ILE A 124 -12.40 -32.99 3.86
CA ILE A 124 -11.20 -33.49 4.54
C ILE A 124 -10.17 -32.39 4.80
N LEU A 125 -10.16 -31.33 3.97
CA LEU A 125 -9.30 -30.16 4.15
C LEU A 125 -9.72 -29.28 5.34
N ASN A 126 -10.94 -29.44 5.86
CA ASN A 126 -11.38 -28.77 7.09
C ASN A 126 -10.80 -29.52 8.31
N GLY A 127 -9.52 -29.26 8.58
CA GLY A 127 -8.82 -29.77 9.76
C GLY A 127 -9.40 -29.21 11.04
N ASP A 128 -9.26 -29.95 12.14
CA ASP A 128 -9.55 -29.42 13.47
C ASP A 128 -8.40 -28.48 13.88
N VAL A 129 -8.73 -27.21 14.07
CA VAL A 129 -7.77 -26.15 14.45
C VAL A 129 -7.95 -25.70 15.90
N GLY A 130 -8.80 -26.38 16.67
CA GLY A 130 -9.16 -25.98 18.03
C GLY A 130 -10.30 -24.96 18.07
N GLY A 131 -10.81 -24.69 19.28
CA GLY A 131 -11.94 -23.77 19.48
C GLY A 131 -13.27 -24.27 18.93
N GLY A 132 -13.42 -25.57 18.69
CA GLY A 132 -14.63 -26.16 18.09
C GLY A 132 -14.83 -25.82 16.60
N PHE A 133 -13.80 -25.28 15.94
CA PHE A 133 -13.85 -24.87 14.55
C PHE A 133 -13.06 -25.82 13.65
N ARG A 134 -13.60 -26.11 12.47
CA ARG A 134 -12.92 -26.91 11.45
C ARG A 134 -12.79 -26.14 10.15
N GLY A 135 -11.57 -26.00 9.65
CA GLY A 135 -11.27 -25.21 8.45
C GLY A 135 -9.81 -25.33 8.04
N ILE A 136 -9.42 -24.53 7.07
CA ILE A 136 -8.03 -24.43 6.62
C ILE A 136 -7.30 -23.47 7.55
N GLN A 137 -6.24 -23.98 8.20
CA GLN A 137 -5.34 -23.14 8.99
C GLN A 137 -4.61 -22.15 8.08
N ILE A 138 -4.74 -20.86 8.38
CA ILE A 138 -4.15 -19.76 7.61
C ILE A 138 -2.77 -19.38 8.16
N THR A 139 -1.87 -18.93 7.28
CA THR A 139 -0.50 -18.54 7.62
C THR A 139 -0.18 -17.08 7.26
N SER A 140 -1.21 -16.30 6.91
CA SER A 140 -1.08 -14.90 6.48
C SER A 140 -0.81 -13.89 7.60
N GLY A 141 -1.00 -14.27 8.87
CA GLY A 141 -0.74 -13.40 10.02
C GLY A 141 -1.84 -12.36 10.32
N PHE A 142 -2.98 -12.42 9.62
CA PHE A 142 -4.05 -11.44 9.79
C PHE A 142 -4.65 -11.40 11.20
N PHE A 143 -4.76 -12.55 11.88
CA PHE A 143 -5.30 -12.62 13.25
C PHE A 143 -4.46 -11.79 14.23
N GLN A 144 -3.13 -11.87 14.12
CA GLN A 144 -2.19 -11.08 14.92
C GLN A 144 -2.29 -9.59 14.58
N ILE A 145 -2.41 -9.24 13.30
CA ILE A 145 -2.59 -7.84 12.86
C ILE A 145 -3.90 -7.26 13.42
N TRP A 146 -5.00 -8.00 13.36
CA TRP A 146 -6.29 -7.56 13.90
C TRP A 146 -6.25 -7.40 15.41
N ARG A 147 -5.62 -8.35 16.12
CA ARG A 147 -5.39 -8.27 17.57
C ARG A 147 -4.57 -7.04 17.93
N ALA A 148 -3.46 -6.79 17.24
CA ALA A 148 -2.61 -5.61 17.45
C ALA A 148 -3.36 -4.29 17.15
N SER A 149 -4.33 -4.34 16.24
CA SER A 149 -5.20 -3.22 15.91
C SER A 149 -6.32 -2.98 16.93
N GLY A 150 -6.44 -3.81 17.97
CA GLY A 150 -7.46 -3.70 19.02
C GLY A 150 -8.81 -4.30 18.65
N ILE A 151 -8.90 -5.08 17.57
CA ILE A 151 -10.13 -5.73 17.14
C ILE A 151 -10.43 -6.91 18.07
N THR A 152 -11.66 -6.98 18.57
CA THR A 152 -12.08 -7.98 19.57
C THR A 152 -13.35 -8.74 19.21
N SER A 153 -14.03 -8.35 18.13
CA SER A 153 -15.27 -9.00 17.70
C SER A 153 -15.39 -9.09 16.18
N GLU A 154 -16.14 -10.08 15.72
CA GLU A 154 -16.47 -10.27 14.30
C GLU A 154 -17.23 -9.07 13.71
N LEU A 155 -18.04 -8.38 14.52
CA LEU A 155 -18.78 -7.19 14.09
C LEU A 155 -17.83 -6.08 13.63
N GLN A 156 -16.71 -5.87 14.33
CA GLN A 156 -15.72 -4.87 13.94
C GLN A 156 -15.05 -5.23 12.60
N LEU A 157 -14.69 -6.50 12.39
CA LEU A 157 -14.17 -6.99 11.11
C LEU A 157 -15.18 -6.78 9.97
N TYR A 158 -16.47 -7.01 10.25
CA TYR A 158 -17.54 -6.80 9.29
C TYR A 158 -17.71 -5.31 8.94
N CYS A 159 -17.64 -4.40 9.91
CA CYS A 159 -17.65 -2.97 9.66
C CYS A 159 -16.45 -2.52 8.80
N THR A 160 -15.24 -3.02 9.09
CA THR A 160 -14.04 -2.73 8.28
C THR A 160 -14.18 -3.26 6.86
N THR A 161 -14.83 -4.42 6.68
CA THR A 161 -15.16 -4.96 5.35
C THR A 161 -15.97 -3.96 4.52
N ILE A 162 -17.06 -3.43 5.10
CA ILE A 162 -17.92 -2.45 4.42
C ILE A 162 -17.15 -1.18 4.11
N GLY A 163 -16.36 -0.67 5.06
CA GLY A 163 -15.50 0.49 4.84
C GLY A 163 -14.55 0.28 3.66
N ALA A 164 -13.87 -0.87 3.60
CA ALA A 164 -12.99 -1.22 2.49
C ALA A 164 -13.71 -1.32 1.14
N LEU A 165 -14.95 -1.84 1.10
CA LEU A 165 -15.77 -1.85 -0.13
C LEU A 165 -16.17 -0.44 -0.59
N VAL A 166 -16.46 0.47 0.35
CA VAL A 166 -16.74 1.87 -0.01
C VAL A 166 -15.48 2.52 -0.61
N PHE A 167 -14.30 2.28 -0.03
CA PHE A 167 -13.04 2.78 -0.60
C PHE A 167 -12.71 2.16 -1.96
N GLU A 168 -12.97 0.87 -2.15
CA GLU A 168 -12.87 0.20 -3.46
C GLU A 168 -13.71 0.94 -4.51
N ALA A 169 -15.00 1.13 -4.26
CA ALA A 169 -15.89 1.84 -5.17
C ALA A 169 -15.43 3.28 -5.45
N LEU A 170 -14.91 3.98 -4.43
CA LEU A 170 -14.35 5.32 -4.59
C LEU A 170 -13.08 5.34 -5.45
N MET A 171 -12.17 4.38 -5.26
CA MET A 171 -10.95 4.26 -6.09
C MET A 171 -11.30 3.95 -7.53
N PHE A 172 -12.21 2.99 -7.77
CA PHE A 172 -12.69 2.67 -9.11
C PHE A 172 -13.31 3.88 -9.80
N PHE A 173 -14.20 4.60 -9.08
CA PHE A 173 -14.82 5.82 -9.58
C PHE A 173 -13.80 6.92 -9.86
N ALA A 174 -12.81 7.13 -9.00
CA ALA A 174 -11.75 8.11 -9.22
C ALA A 174 -10.92 7.79 -10.47
N GLY A 175 -10.60 6.53 -10.72
CA GLY A 175 -9.92 6.08 -11.94
C GLY A 175 -10.71 6.39 -13.21
N TRP A 176 -12.01 6.09 -13.21
CA TRP A 176 -12.91 6.47 -14.31
C TRP A 176 -13.00 7.99 -14.47
N PHE A 177 -13.19 8.72 -13.37
CA PHE A 177 -13.37 10.17 -13.35
C PHE A 177 -12.13 10.88 -13.91
N HIS A 178 -10.94 10.52 -13.46
CA HIS A 178 -9.68 11.12 -13.91
C HIS A 178 -9.22 10.66 -15.29
N TYR A 179 -9.92 9.73 -15.93
CA TYR A 179 -9.67 9.35 -17.32
C TYR A 179 -10.71 9.93 -18.28
N HIS A 180 -12.00 9.81 -17.95
CA HIS A 180 -13.10 10.15 -18.84
C HIS A 180 -13.71 11.54 -18.61
N LYS A 181 -13.60 12.11 -17.40
CA LYS A 181 -14.31 13.36 -17.04
C LYS A 181 -13.39 14.53 -16.76
N ALA A 182 -12.27 14.26 -16.09
CA ALA A 182 -11.37 15.25 -15.56
C ALA A 182 -9.92 14.75 -15.69
N ALA A 183 -9.43 14.66 -16.92
CA ALA A 183 -8.08 14.15 -17.18
C ALA A 183 -7.02 15.23 -16.97
N PRO A 184 -6.03 15.02 -16.09
CA PRO A 184 -4.96 15.99 -15.88
C PRO A 184 -4.10 16.19 -17.13
N GLN A 185 -3.60 17.41 -17.31
CA GLN A 185 -2.63 17.72 -18.37
C GLN A 185 -1.21 17.28 -17.99
N LEU A 186 -0.32 17.15 -18.98
CA LEU A 186 1.05 16.66 -18.77
C LEU A 186 1.83 17.50 -17.74
N ALA A 187 1.62 18.81 -17.73
CA ALA A 187 2.27 19.73 -16.78
C ALA A 187 1.97 19.38 -15.31
N TRP A 188 0.76 18.87 -15.01
CA TRP A 188 0.40 18.43 -13.67
C TRP A 188 1.20 17.19 -13.23
N PHE A 189 1.41 16.24 -14.15
CA PHE A 189 2.21 15.04 -13.88
C PHE A 189 3.70 15.35 -13.72
N GLN A 190 4.19 16.42 -14.34
CA GLN A 190 5.60 16.83 -14.31
C GLN A 190 5.94 17.75 -13.13
N ASP A 191 4.96 18.15 -12.31
CA ASP A 191 5.20 18.90 -11.08
C ASP A 191 5.74 17.97 -9.97
N VAL A 192 7.04 17.67 -10.09
CA VAL A 192 7.74 16.76 -9.19
C VAL A 192 7.92 17.33 -7.79
N GLU A 193 7.98 18.66 -7.65
CA GLU A 193 8.14 19.32 -6.36
C GLU A 193 6.85 19.21 -5.55
N SER A 194 5.71 19.55 -6.16
CA SER A 194 4.40 19.34 -5.53
C SER A 194 4.17 17.86 -5.23
N MET A 195 4.46 16.97 -6.19
CA MET A 195 4.33 15.53 -5.99
C MET A 195 5.16 15.06 -4.78
N LEU A 196 6.44 15.44 -4.70
CA LEU A 196 7.33 15.02 -3.62
C LEU A 196 6.88 15.59 -2.27
N ASN A 197 6.52 16.88 -2.21
CA ASN A 197 6.03 17.50 -0.99
C ASN A 197 4.76 16.81 -0.46
N HIS A 198 3.82 16.45 -1.35
CA HIS A 198 2.62 15.72 -0.96
C HIS A 198 2.91 14.26 -0.59
N HIS A 199 3.80 13.57 -1.31
CA HIS A 199 4.12 12.15 -1.06
C HIS A 199 5.11 11.93 0.07
N LEU A 200 5.86 12.93 0.51
CA LEU A 200 6.79 12.82 1.64
C LEU A 200 6.21 13.43 2.92
N ALA A 201 5.64 14.64 2.84
CA ALA A 201 5.15 15.30 4.04
C ALA A 201 3.71 14.87 4.39
N ARG A 202 2.82 14.72 3.40
CA ARG A 202 1.41 14.44 3.67
C ARG A 202 1.12 12.95 3.73
N LEU A 203 1.46 12.18 2.71
CA LEU A 203 1.05 10.78 2.63
C LEU A 203 1.64 9.91 3.78
N PRO A 204 2.96 9.77 3.95
CA PRO A 204 3.54 8.99 5.04
C PRO A 204 3.58 9.79 6.35
N GLY A 205 3.73 11.13 6.30
CA GLY A 205 3.74 11.97 7.50
C GLY A 205 2.38 11.99 8.23
N LEU A 206 1.31 12.37 7.54
CA LEU A 206 -0.04 12.33 8.15
C LEU A 206 -0.56 10.90 8.32
N GLY A 207 -0.16 9.96 7.44
CA GLY A 207 -0.49 8.55 7.58
C GLY A 207 0.09 7.94 8.87
N SER A 208 1.39 8.13 9.12
CA SER A 208 2.04 7.64 10.34
C SER A 208 1.52 8.33 11.60
N LEU A 209 1.24 9.64 11.54
CA LEU A 209 0.64 10.37 12.66
C LEU A 209 -0.77 9.85 12.99
N SER A 210 -1.60 9.59 11.98
CA SER A 210 -2.94 9.03 12.17
C SER A 210 -2.86 7.62 12.75
N TRP A 211 -1.92 6.81 12.29
CA TRP A 211 -1.70 5.45 12.82
C TRP A 211 -1.18 5.45 14.25
N ALA A 212 -0.28 6.38 14.61
CA ALA A 212 0.16 6.58 15.99
C ALA A 212 -1.01 7.00 16.89
N GLY A 213 -1.88 7.89 16.40
CA GLY A 213 -3.13 8.26 17.06
C GLY A 213 -4.02 7.04 17.35
N HIS A 214 -4.23 6.17 16.36
CA HIS A 214 -4.97 4.91 16.56
C HIS A 214 -4.33 4.01 17.61
N GLN A 215 -3.01 3.80 17.55
CA GLN A 215 -2.28 2.96 18.51
C GLN A 215 -2.36 3.47 19.95
N VAL A 216 -2.31 4.79 20.16
CA VAL A 216 -2.37 5.37 21.52
C VAL A 216 -3.79 5.29 22.10
N HIS A 217 -4.83 5.48 21.28
CA HIS A 217 -6.20 5.65 21.79
C HIS A 217 -7.05 4.38 21.75
N ASN A 218 -6.74 3.38 20.91
CA ASN A 218 -7.64 2.26 20.65
C ASN A 218 -7.21 0.95 21.36
N PRO A 219 -6.03 0.35 21.08
CA PRO A 219 -5.63 -0.88 21.77
C PRO A 219 -5.24 -0.64 23.25
N GLY A 220 -5.08 0.63 23.68
CA GLY A 220 -4.74 1.00 25.05
C GLY A 220 -5.65 0.36 26.10
N ASP A 221 -6.96 0.32 25.87
CA ASP A 221 -7.91 -0.29 26.81
C ASP A 221 -7.81 -1.82 26.87
N SER A 222 -7.42 -2.46 25.78
CA SER A 222 -7.19 -3.91 25.71
C SER A 222 -5.90 -4.29 26.43
N PHE A 223 -4.82 -3.51 26.27
CA PHE A 223 -3.58 -3.69 27.02
C PHE A 223 -3.77 -3.39 28.52
N VAL A 224 -4.52 -2.32 28.86
CA VAL A 224 -4.86 -2.00 30.25
C VAL A 224 -5.74 -3.09 30.87
N ARG A 225 -6.69 -3.68 30.12
CA ARG A 225 -7.47 -4.84 30.60
C ARG A 225 -6.61 -6.09 30.76
N ALA A 226 -5.73 -6.41 29.82
CA ALA A 226 -4.79 -7.52 29.94
C ALA A 226 -3.89 -7.36 31.19
N ALA A 227 -3.36 -6.15 31.41
CA ALA A 227 -2.58 -5.82 32.59
C ALA A 227 -3.40 -5.95 33.90
N LYS A 228 -4.66 -5.50 33.92
CA LYS A 228 -5.58 -5.63 35.06
C LYS A 228 -6.00 -7.06 35.35
N MET A 229 -6.07 -7.91 34.33
CA MET A 229 -6.40 -9.34 34.47
C MET A 229 -5.19 -10.19 34.86
N SER A 230 -4.00 -9.59 35.02
CA SER A 230 -2.73 -10.31 35.21
C SER A 230 -2.54 -11.45 34.18
N LEU A 231 -3.07 -11.25 32.97
CA LEU A 231 -2.81 -12.12 31.84
C LEU A 231 -1.39 -11.81 31.37
N SER A 232 -0.40 -12.50 31.94
CA SER A 232 0.92 -12.59 31.34
C SER A 232 0.81 -13.48 30.11
N ASP A 233 0.64 -12.89 28.93
CA ASP A 233 1.32 -13.49 27.80
C ASP A 233 2.80 -13.14 27.98
N ASP A 234 3.70 -14.12 28.00
CA ASP A 234 5.13 -13.90 28.20
C ASP A 234 5.77 -13.19 26.98
N LEU A 235 5.03 -12.28 26.31
CA LEU A 235 5.35 -11.67 25.02
C LEU A 235 5.68 -12.73 23.94
N GLN A 236 5.08 -13.92 24.04
CA GLN A 236 5.32 -15.07 23.17
C GLN A 236 4.53 -15.02 21.86
N GLY A 237 4.12 -13.83 21.41
CA GLY A 237 3.48 -13.65 20.12
C GLY A 237 4.51 -13.58 18.98
N SER A 238 4.10 -13.98 17.78
CA SER A 238 4.94 -14.01 16.58
C SER A 238 5.30 -12.60 16.08
N LEU A 239 4.42 -11.62 16.30
CA LEU A 239 4.65 -10.23 15.90
C LEU A 239 5.67 -9.56 16.81
N GLU A 240 5.57 -9.80 18.11
CA GLU A 240 6.45 -9.31 19.16
C GLU A 240 7.82 -9.97 19.02
N SER A 241 7.87 -11.29 18.80
CA SER A 241 9.11 -11.99 18.48
C SER A 241 9.81 -11.35 17.28
N LEU A 242 9.08 -11.07 16.20
CA LEU A 242 9.64 -10.39 15.02
C LEU A 242 10.10 -8.96 15.33
N ALA A 243 9.32 -8.19 16.09
CA ALA A 243 9.66 -6.82 16.50
C ALA A 243 10.93 -6.77 17.37
N TRP A 244 11.21 -7.84 18.11
CA TRP A 244 12.42 -8.02 18.93
C TRP A 244 13.53 -8.80 18.22
N GLY A 245 13.42 -9.06 16.91
CA GLY A 245 14.43 -9.77 16.12
C GLY A 245 14.56 -11.27 16.42
N LYS A 246 13.57 -11.87 17.09
CA LYS A 246 13.47 -13.31 17.36
C LYS A 246 12.70 -14.02 16.24
N THR A 247 13.05 -15.27 15.99
CA THR A 247 12.32 -16.14 15.05
C THR A 247 10.93 -16.48 15.61
N PRO A 248 9.84 -16.16 14.90
CA PRO A 248 8.49 -16.50 15.36
C PRO A 248 8.26 -18.02 15.33
N SER A 249 7.43 -18.51 16.26
CA SER A 249 7.07 -19.93 16.41
C SER A 249 6.10 -20.46 15.33
N ILE A 250 5.65 -19.61 14.41
CA ILE A 250 4.73 -19.94 13.33
C ILE A 250 5.25 -19.40 12.00
N GLY A 251 5.11 -20.20 10.93
CA GLY A 251 5.64 -19.93 9.59
C GLY A 251 6.82 -20.82 9.21
N THR A 252 7.20 -20.84 7.93
CA THR A 252 8.41 -21.53 7.45
C THR A 252 9.65 -20.75 7.88
N GLY A 253 9.99 -20.80 9.17
CA GLY A 253 11.26 -20.31 9.71
C GLY A 253 12.39 -21.24 9.30
N SER A 254 12.67 -21.34 8.00
CA SER A 254 13.93 -21.93 7.54
C SER A 254 14.97 -20.82 7.57
N SER A 255 15.99 -20.97 8.41
CA SER A 255 17.25 -20.24 8.25
C SER A 255 17.79 -20.55 6.86
N PHE A 256 17.87 -19.54 5.99
CA PHE A 256 18.63 -19.64 4.76
C PHE A 256 20.00 -19.04 5.03
N ASP A 257 21.04 -19.88 4.99
CA ASP A 257 22.40 -19.40 4.95
C ASP A 257 22.62 -18.69 3.61
N LEU A 258 22.89 -17.39 3.66
CA LEU A 258 23.44 -16.66 2.51
C LEU A 258 24.88 -17.16 2.32
N ILE A 259 25.05 -18.20 1.50
CA ILE A 259 26.37 -18.64 1.05
C ILE A 259 26.86 -17.63 0.01
N PHE A 260 27.53 -16.58 0.48
CA PHE A 260 28.22 -15.63 -0.39
C PHE A 260 29.55 -16.23 -0.87
N SER A 261 29.64 -16.51 -2.17
CA SER A 261 30.92 -16.85 -2.81
C SER A 261 31.71 -15.57 -3.07
N ALA A 262 32.69 -15.28 -2.22
CA ALA A 262 33.55 -14.09 -2.32
C ALA A 262 34.51 -14.08 -3.54
N LYS A 263 34.36 -15.01 -4.50
CA LYS A 263 35.19 -15.02 -5.71
C LYS A 263 34.59 -14.09 -6.77
N GLY A 264 35.09 -12.85 -6.80
CA GLY A 264 35.08 -12.04 -8.02
C GLY A 264 34.50 -10.63 -7.89
N HIS A 265 33.99 -10.20 -6.75
CA HIS A 265 33.54 -8.81 -6.53
C HIS A 265 34.17 -8.24 -5.26
N GLN A 266 35.03 -7.23 -5.43
CA GLN A 266 35.45 -6.38 -4.32
C GLN A 266 34.23 -5.58 -3.84
N LEU A 267 33.84 -5.77 -2.58
CA LEU A 267 32.84 -4.93 -1.93
C LEU A 267 33.33 -3.48 -1.96
N ALA A 268 32.50 -2.58 -2.50
CA ALA A 268 32.73 -1.15 -2.33
C ALA A 268 32.77 -0.83 -0.83
N GLN A 269 33.69 0.03 -0.40
CA GLN A 269 33.80 0.38 1.02
C GLN A 269 32.47 0.92 1.55
N PRO A 270 32.09 0.62 2.81
CA PRO A 270 30.88 1.16 3.39
C PRO A 270 30.97 2.69 3.38
N MET A 271 30.08 3.36 2.65
CA MET A 271 29.92 4.81 2.74
C MET A 271 28.91 5.14 3.82
N ASP A 272 29.24 6.13 4.65
CA ASP A 272 28.28 6.77 5.54
C ASP A 272 27.23 7.51 4.70
N VAL A 273 25.97 7.10 4.86
CA VAL A 273 24.81 7.67 4.14
C VAL A 273 24.69 9.18 4.40
N ASN A 274 25.06 9.64 5.60
CA ASN A 274 24.99 11.06 5.95
C ASN A 274 26.05 11.89 5.20
N ALA A 275 27.24 11.34 4.98
CA ALA A 275 28.29 11.98 4.18
C ALA A 275 27.95 12.02 2.68
N LEU A 276 27.20 11.04 2.18
CA LEU A 276 26.71 11.02 0.81
C LEU A 276 25.66 12.11 0.57
N LEU A 277 24.74 12.26 1.53
CA LEU A 277 23.66 13.25 1.46
C LEU A 277 24.18 14.69 1.64
N SER A 278 25.20 14.91 2.47
CA SER A 278 25.79 16.25 2.65
C SER A 278 26.46 16.79 1.39
N ASN A 279 26.99 15.91 0.53
CA ASN A 279 27.65 16.32 -0.72
C ASN A 279 26.66 16.82 -1.80
N TYR A 280 25.38 16.47 -1.69
CA TYR A 280 24.34 17.01 -2.57
C TYR A 280 23.78 18.35 -2.09
N VAL A 281 23.96 18.69 -0.81
CA VAL A 281 23.44 19.94 -0.20
C VAL A 281 24.41 21.12 -0.36
N THR A 282 25.68 20.88 -0.71
CA THR A 282 26.71 21.94 -0.82
C THR A 282 26.95 22.46 -2.25
N GLY A 283 26.23 21.95 -3.25
CA GLY A 283 26.18 22.54 -4.59
C GLY A 283 25.18 23.69 -4.62
N ASP A 284 25.67 24.90 -4.90
CA ASP A 284 24.92 26.16 -5.04
C ASP A 284 24.49 26.89 -3.75
N ASN A 285 25.48 27.36 -2.98
CA ASN A 285 25.32 28.62 -2.26
C ASN A 285 25.93 29.77 -3.09
N PRO A 286 25.15 30.76 -3.56
CA PRO A 286 25.70 31.97 -4.15
C PRO A 286 26.52 32.73 -3.09
N LYS A 287 27.76 33.10 -3.42
CA LYS A 287 28.65 33.89 -2.55
C LYS A 287 28.04 35.28 -2.28
N VAL A 288 27.26 35.41 -1.22
CA VAL A 288 26.93 36.71 -0.63
C VAL A 288 28.06 37.08 0.33
N LYS A 289 28.85 38.08 -0.05
CA LYS A 289 29.93 38.64 0.77
C LYS A 289 29.30 39.63 1.74
N VAL A 290 29.09 39.23 2.99
CA VAL A 290 28.70 40.14 4.07
C VAL A 290 29.98 40.71 4.67
N THR A 291 30.24 42.00 4.41
CA THR A 291 31.21 42.80 5.16
C THR A 291 30.56 43.19 6.49
N LEU A 292 31.17 42.79 7.60
CA LEU A 292 30.84 43.29 8.93
C LEU A 292 31.63 44.59 9.11
N ASP A 293 30.92 45.72 9.11
CA ASP A 293 31.47 46.97 9.61
C ASP A 293 31.42 46.89 11.14
N ASP A 294 32.60 46.69 11.73
CA ASP A 294 32.86 47.00 13.14
C ASP A 294 32.79 48.52 13.27
N ASP A 295 31.74 49.02 13.92
CA ASP A 295 31.72 50.22 14.75
C ASP A 295 30.26 50.55 15.09
N ILE A 296 29.93 50.55 16.38
CA ILE A 296 29.16 51.58 17.08
C ILE A 296 29.06 51.17 18.56
N GLU A 297 29.77 51.95 19.37
CA GLU A 297 29.67 51.98 20.83
C GLU A 297 28.22 52.10 21.31
N MET A 298 27.91 51.36 22.37
CA MET A 298 26.68 51.56 23.14
C MET A 298 26.83 52.78 24.04
N ASP A 299 26.01 53.80 23.82
CA ASP A 299 25.68 54.80 24.83
C ASP A 299 24.16 54.84 25.03
N TYR A 300 23.77 54.43 26.25
CA TYR A 300 22.50 54.58 27.01
C TYR A 300 21.15 54.31 26.34
#